data_AF-A0A352RZE4-F1
#
_entry.id   AF-A0A352RZE4-F1
#
_cell.length_a   1.000
_cell.length_b   1.000
_cell.length_c   1.000
_cell.angle_alpha   90.00
_cell.angle_beta   90.00
_cell.angle_gamma   90.00
#
_symmetry.space_group_name_H-M   'P 1'
#
loop_
_entity.id
_entity.type
_entity.pdbx_description
1 polymer ?
#
loop_
_entity_poly.entity_id
_entity_poly.type
_entity_poly.pdbx_seq_one_letter_code
_entity_poly.pdbx_strand_id
1 'polypeptide(L)'
;PADAPIMIIGLTSQTMSRGQLYDAASTILAQKLSQVEGVGQVTIGGSSLPAVRVELNPTSLNKYGISLEDVRNTISATNANRPLGVLENSNNAWQVYANDQAMAAKDYMPL
;
A
#
# COMPACT_ATOMS: atom_id res chain seq x y z
N PRO A 1 -5.96 28.11 20.39
CA PRO A 1 -5.74 27.16 21.50
C PRO A 1 -5.30 25.80 20.93
N ALA A 2 -4.04 25.43 21.09
CA ALA A 2 -3.52 24.16 20.56
C ALA A 2 -3.72 23.06 21.61
N ASP A 3 -4.43 22.00 21.24
CA ASP A 3 -4.50 20.77 22.05
C ASP A 3 -3.10 20.18 22.18
N ALA A 4 -2.53 20.28 23.38
CA ALA A 4 -1.25 19.68 23.70
C ALA A 4 -1.43 18.15 23.83
N PRO A 5 -0.46 17.34 23.35
CA PRO A 5 -0.54 15.89 23.51
C PRO A 5 -0.59 15.48 24.99
N ILE A 6 -1.54 14.62 25.35
CA ILE A 6 -1.63 14.04 26.71
C ILE A 6 -0.58 12.92 26.89
N MET A 7 -0.15 12.27 25.80
CA MET A 7 0.87 11.21 25.80
C MET A 7 1.62 11.19 24.47
N ILE A 8 2.93 10.91 24.51
CA ILE A 8 3.78 10.70 23.33
C ILE A 8 4.43 9.32 23.45
N ILE A 9 4.28 8.49 22.43
CA ILE A 9 4.85 7.14 22.36
C ILE A 9 5.90 7.10 21.25
N GLY A 10 7.11 6.65 21.57
CA GLY A 10 8.16 6.40 20.60
C GLY A 10 8.23 4.92 20.22
N LEU A 11 8.29 4.62 18.92
CA LEU A 11 8.45 3.26 18.40
C LEU A 11 9.88 3.05 17.91
N THR A 12 10.51 1.97 18.36
CA THR A 12 11.86 1.58 17.94
C THR A 12 11.90 0.09 17.63
N SER A 13 12.77 -0.31 16.71
CA SER A 13 13.02 -1.72 16.38
C SER A 13 14.42 -1.87 15.80
N GLN A 14 15.04 -3.02 16.08
CA GLN A 14 16.34 -3.40 15.49
C GLN A 14 16.19 -4.10 14.14
N THR A 15 15.00 -4.61 13.82
CA THR A 15 14.74 -5.44 12.62
C THR A 15 13.80 -4.79 11.63
N MET A 16 12.97 -3.83 12.05
CA MET A 16 12.02 -3.15 11.19
C MET A 16 12.59 -1.81 10.69
N SER A 17 12.40 -1.53 9.41
CA SER A 17 12.67 -0.21 8.83
C SER A 17 11.70 0.85 9.38
N ARG A 18 12.07 2.13 9.23
CA ARG A 18 11.22 3.27 9.65
C ARG A 18 9.84 3.27 8.98
N GLY A 19 9.77 2.88 7.70
CA GLY A 19 8.51 2.76 6.97
C GLY A 19 7.63 1.63 7.50
N GLN A 20 8.21 0.47 7.85
CA GLN A 20 7.47 -0.64 8.46
C GLN A 20 6.97 -0.29 9.87
N LEU A 21 7.77 0.43 10.66
CA LEU A 21 7.33 0.92 11.97
C LEU A 21 6.18 1.93 11.84
N TYR A 22 6.27 2.82 10.85
CA TYR A 22 5.20 3.79 10.59
C TYR A 22 3.92 3.10 10.11
N ASP A 23 4.05 2.11 9.21
CA ASP A 23 2.92 1.29 8.77
C ASP A 23 2.23 0.64 9.97
N ALA A 24 2.97 -0.11 10.81
CA ALA A 24 2.43 -0.72 12.02
C ALA A 24 1.82 0.30 12.99
N ALA A 25 2.42 1.49 13.11
CA ALA A 25 1.86 2.57 13.92
C ALA A 25 0.50 3.05 13.38
N SER A 26 0.37 3.15 12.06
CA SER A 26 -0.82 3.69 11.40
C SER A 26 -1.96 2.69 11.23
N THR A 27 -1.65 1.46 10.83
CA THR A 27 -2.64 0.44 10.48
C THR A 27 -3.05 -0.40 11.69
N ILE A 28 -2.20 -0.50 12.72
CA ILE A 28 -2.47 -1.31 13.91
C ILE A 28 -2.63 -0.43 15.15
N LEU A 29 -1.58 0.28 15.56
CA LEU A 29 -1.56 0.96 16.86
C LEU A 29 -2.56 2.12 16.93
N ALA A 30 -2.57 2.99 15.93
CA ALA A 30 -3.48 4.13 15.91
C ALA A 30 -4.94 3.69 15.84
N GLN A 31 -5.26 2.66 15.04
CA GLN A 31 -6.62 2.10 15.02
C GLN A 31 -7.05 1.55 16.38
N LYS A 32 -6.16 0.84 17.09
CA LYS A 32 -6.44 0.32 18.44
C LYS A 32 -6.56 1.42 19.49
N LEU A 33 -5.67 2.42 19.47
CA LEU A 33 -5.67 3.52 20.43
C LEU A 33 -6.90 4.41 20.27
N SER A 34 -7.35 4.66 19.03
CA SER A 34 -8.57 5.43 18.76
C SER A 34 -9.85 4.74 19.26
N GLN A 35 -9.80 3.45 19.59
CA GLN A 35 -10.93 2.73 20.19
C GLN A 35 -10.94 2.79 21.73
N VAL A 36 -9.89 3.33 22.36
CA VAL A 36 -9.81 3.47 23.81
C VAL A 36 -10.69 4.64 24.25
N GLU A 37 -11.55 4.40 25.25
CA GLU A 37 -12.41 5.44 25.80
C GLU A 37 -11.60 6.64 26.31
N GLY A 38 -12.03 7.84 25.94
CA GLY A 38 -11.34 9.09 26.28
C GLY A 38 -10.23 9.50 25.31
N VAL A 39 -9.91 8.69 24.30
CA VAL A 39 -8.97 9.10 23.23
C VAL A 39 -9.73 9.90 22.16
N GLY A 40 -9.48 11.20 22.09
CA GLY A 40 -10.08 12.08 21.07
C GLY A 40 -9.38 12.03 19.71
N GLN A 41 -8.04 12.01 19.70
CA GLN A 41 -7.25 12.02 18.47
C GLN A 41 -5.92 11.29 18.67
N VAL A 42 -5.51 10.52 17.66
CA VAL A 42 -4.19 9.91 17.56
C VAL A 42 -3.47 10.50 16.34
N THR A 43 -2.28 11.06 16.55
CA THR A 43 -1.43 11.61 15.49
C THR A 43 -0.13 10.83 15.42
N ILE A 44 0.29 10.46 14.21
CA ILE A 44 1.51 9.68 13.97
C ILE A 44 2.49 10.55 13.19
N GLY A 45 3.75 10.57 13.60
CA GLY A 45 4.81 11.35 12.95
C GLY A 45 6.15 10.60 12.89
N GLY A 46 7.11 11.18 12.16
CA GLY A 46 8.50 10.70 12.12
C GLY A 46 8.91 9.84 10.91
N SER A 47 7.95 9.44 10.06
CA SER A 47 8.17 8.81 8.75
C SER A 47 6.90 8.91 7.88
N SER A 48 6.80 8.09 6.84
CA SER A 48 5.63 7.98 5.96
C SER A 48 5.27 6.52 5.71
N LEU A 49 4.05 6.27 5.22
CA LEU A 49 3.66 4.95 4.72
C LEU A 49 4.66 4.45 3.66
N PRO A 50 4.95 3.14 3.61
CA PRO A 50 5.72 2.54 2.53
C PRO A 50 5.08 2.83 1.17
N ALA A 51 5.91 3.19 0.18
CA ALA A 51 5.47 3.41 -1.19
C ALA A 51 6.46 2.76 -2.17
N VAL A 52 5.93 2.13 -3.22
CA VAL A 52 6.75 1.61 -4.33
C VAL A 52 7.17 2.77 -5.21
N ARG A 53 8.48 2.95 -5.40
CA ARG A 53 9.06 3.97 -6.28
C ARG A 53 9.51 3.32 -7.58
N VAL A 54 9.07 3.89 -8.70
CA VAL A 54 9.44 3.43 -10.04
C VAL A 54 10.38 4.46 -10.66
N GLU A 55 11.62 4.03 -10.94
CA GLU A 55 12.62 4.85 -11.62
C GLU A 55 12.79 4.36 -13.06
N LEU A 56 12.77 5.29 -14.01
CA LEU A 56 12.79 4.99 -15.43
C LEU A 56 14.08 5.48 -16.07
N ASN A 57 14.66 4.66 -16.95
CA ASN A 57 15.80 5.05 -17.77
C ASN A 57 15.31 5.48 -19.17
N PRO A 58 15.23 6.79 -19.47
CA PRO A 58 14.67 7.28 -20.72
C PRO A 58 15.50 6.88 -21.96
N THR A 59 16.81 6.74 -21.82
CA THR A 59 17.71 6.32 -22.91
C THR A 59 17.42 4.88 -23.33
N SER A 60 17.24 3.98 -22.35
CA SER A 60 16.87 2.59 -22.62
C SER A 60 15.47 2.49 -23.22
N LEU A 61 14.50 3.22 -22.68
CA LEU A 61 13.12 3.22 -23.19
C LEU A 61 13.06 3.68 -24.66
N ASN A 62 13.77 4.75 -25.00
CA ASN A 62 13.85 5.25 -26.37
C ASN A 62 14.45 4.21 -27.33
N LYS A 63 15.51 3.51 -26.92
CA LYS A 63 16.12 2.42 -27.71
C LYS A 63 15.13 1.30 -28.05
N TYR A 64 14.18 1.02 -27.16
CA TYR A 64 13.13 0.01 -27.37
C TYR A 64 11.84 0.58 -27.97
N GLY A 65 11.77 1.89 -28.25
CA GLY A 65 10.56 2.55 -28.75
C GLY A 65 9.41 2.60 -27.74
N ILE A 66 9.69 2.44 -26.44
CA ILE A 66 8.71 2.44 -25.36
C ILE A 66 8.51 3.88 -24.87
N SER A 67 7.27 4.35 -24.84
CA SER A 67 6.97 5.67 -24.29
C SER A 67 6.78 5.62 -22.76
N LEU A 68 6.96 6.77 -22.09
CA LEU A 68 6.64 6.88 -20.66
C LEU A 68 5.15 6.61 -20.38
N GLU A 69 4.29 6.88 -21.35
CA GLU A 69 2.86 6.64 -21.28
C GLU A 69 2.54 5.13 -21.31
N ASP A 70 3.27 4.36 -22.12
CA ASP A 70 3.16 2.90 -22.14
C ASP A 70 3.52 2.32 -20.77
N VAL A 71 4.60 2.81 -20.17
CA VAL A 71 5.02 2.38 -18.83
C VAL A 71 3.94 2.69 -17.79
N ARG A 72 3.38 3.90 -17.80
CA ARG A 72 2.27 4.31 -16.91
C ARG A 72 1.06 3.40 -17.07
N ASN A 73 0.68 3.11 -18.30
CA ASN A 73 -0.48 2.27 -18.61
C ASN A 73 -0.26 0.82 -18.17
N THR A 74 0.91 0.24 -18.40
CA THR A 74 1.25 -1.12 -17.95
C THR A 74 1.21 -1.24 -16.42
N ILE A 75 1.82 -0.29 -15.71
CA ILE A 75 1.80 -0.25 -14.23
C ILE A 75 0.36 -0.15 -13.70
N SER A 76 -0.47 0.69 -14.32
CA SER A 76 -1.86 0.89 -13.90
C SER A 76 -2.75 -0.30 -14.23
N ALA A 77 -2.55 -0.92 -15.40
CA ALA A 77 -3.33 -2.07 -15.85
C ALA A 77 -3.03 -3.33 -15.04
N THR A 78 -1.78 -3.51 -14.61
CA THR A 78 -1.37 -4.66 -13.78
C THR A 78 -2.03 -4.61 -12.40
N ASN A 79 -2.26 -3.42 -11.83
CA ASN A 79 -2.83 -3.27 -10.48
C ASN A 79 -4.36 -3.16 -10.41
N ALA A 80 -5.07 -3.70 -11.40
CA ALA A 80 -6.52 -3.60 -11.45
C ALA A 80 -7.18 -4.52 -10.39
N ASN A 81 -7.91 -3.93 -9.45
CA ASN A 81 -8.82 -4.67 -8.57
C ASN A 81 -10.22 -4.68 -9.18
N ARG A 82 -10.54 -5.73 -9.93
CA ARG A 82 -11.83 -5.86 -10.64
C ARG A 82 -12.48 -7.20 -10.33
N PRO A 83 -13.82 -7.24 -10.19
CA PRO A 83 -14.54 -8.50 -10.02
C PRO A 83 -14.37 -9.37 -11.27
N LEU A 84 -13.99 -10.63 -11.08
CA LEU A 84 -13.76 -11.58 -12.18
C LEU A 84 -15.01 -12.39 -12.55
N GLY A 85 -16.11 -12.17 -11.85
CA GLY A 85 -17.38 -12.85 -12.07
C GLY A 85 -17.59 -14.06 -11.17
N VAL A 86 -18.61 -14.83 -11.50
CA VAL A 86 -19.08 -15.98 -10.73
C VAL A 86 -19.28 -17.15 -11.69
N LEU A 87 -18.85 -18.34 -11.28
CA LEU A 87 -19.19 -19.59 -11.93
C LEU A 87 -20.37 -20.21 -11.19
N GLU A 88 -21.48 -20.45 -11.89
CA GLU A 88 -22.70 -20.95 -11.29
C GLU A 88 -23.13 -22.28 -11.91
N ASN A 89 -23.67 -23.16 -11.07
CA ASN A 89 -24.47 -24.30 -11.48
C ASN A 89 -25.80 -24.30 -10.69
N SER A 90 -26.66 -25.30 -10.91
CA SER A 90 -28.00 -25.35 -10.32
C SER A 90 -28.06 -25.27 -8.79
N ASN A 91 -26.99 -25.67 -8.06
CA ASN A 91 -26.99 -25.75 -6.60
C ASN A 91 -25.86 -24.93 -5.93
N ASN A 92 -24.93 -24.37 -6.70
CA ASN A 92 -23.72 -23.73 -6.19
C ASN A 92 -23.33 -22.52 -7.06
N ALA A 93 -22.87 -21.47 -6.40
CA ALA A 93 -22.24 -20.31 -7.02
C ALA A 93 -20.85 -20.12 -6.40
N TRP A 94 -19.82 -20.01 -7.24
CA TRP A 94 -18.44 -19.77 -6.84
C TRP A 94 -17.97 -18.45 -7.40
N GLN A 95 -17.67 -17.50 -6.52
CA GLN A 95 -17.07 -16.25 -6.94
C GLN A 95 -15.59 -16.44 -7.26
N VAL A 96 -15.17 -15.96 -8.43
CA VAL A 96 -13.79 -16.05 -8.87
C VAL A 96 -13.03 -14.85 -8.30
N TYR A 97 -11.95 -15.13 -7.59
CA TYR A 97 -11.01 -14.13 -7.08
C TYR A 97 -9.61 -14.42 -7.63
N ALA A 98 -8.98 -13.41 -8.22
CA ALA A 98 -7.54 -13.37 -8.44
C ALA A 98 -7.05 -12.04 -7.88
N ASN A 99 -5.91 -12.07 -7.20
CA ASN A 99 -5.29 -10.86 -6.67
C ASN A 99 -4.18 -10.45 -7.64
N ASP A 100 -4.55 -9.62 -8.61
CA ASP A 100 -3.59 -9.11 -9.60
C ASP A 100 -2.84 -7.87 -9.07
N GLN A 101 -3.15 -7.41 -7.84
CA GLN A 101 -2.51 -6.23 -7.28
C GLN A 101 -1.10 -6.53 -6.78
N ALA A 102 -0.13 -5.79 -7.31
CA ALA A 102 1.25 -5.76 -6.84
C ALA A 102 1.37 -4.88 -5.59
N MET A 103 1.71 -5.48 -4.45
CA MET A 103 1.79 -4.80 -3.15
C MET A 103 3.21 -4.41 -2.77
N ALA A 104 4.21 -5.14 -3.28
CA ALA A 104 5.63 -4.89 -3.05
C ALA A 104 6.36 -4.62 -4.36
N ALA A 105 7.50 -3.94 -4.30
CA ALA A 105 8.31 -3.62 -5.48
C ALA A 105 8.68 -4.86 -6.32
N LYS A 106 8.92 -6.01 -5.65
CA LYS A 106 9.20 -7.29 -6.32
C LYS A 106 8.06 -7.77 -7.22
N ASP A 107 6.82 -7.41 -6.89
CA ASP A 107 5.62 -7.85 -7.61
C ASP A 107 5.48 -7.12 -8.96
N TYR A 108 6.21 -6.01 -9.15
CA TYR A 108 6.31 -5.28 -10.41
C TYR A 108 7.44 -5.77 -11.33
N MET A 109 8.34 -6.66 -10.85
CA MET A 109 9.46 -7.16 -11.64
C MET A 109 9.13 -8.10 -12.81
N PRO A 110 8.05 -8.90 -12.81
CA PRO A 110 7.74 -9.77 -13.96
C PRO A 110 7.12 -9.02 -15.15
N LEU A 111 7.06 -7.68 -15.11
CA LEU A 111 6.57 -6.81 -16.20
C LEU A 111 7.62 -6.55 -17.29
#